data_AF-K3WJA9-F1
#
_entry.id   AF-K3WJA9-F1
#
_cell.length_a   1.000
_cell.length_b   1.000
_cell.length_c   1.000
_cell.angle_alpha   90.00
_cell.angle_beta   90.00
_cell.angle_gamma   90.00
#
_symmetry.space_group_name_H-M   'P 1'
#
loop_
_entity.id
_entity.type
_entity.pdbx_description
1 polymer ?
#
loop_
_entity_poly.entity_id
_entity_poly.type
_entity_poly.pdbx_seq_one_letter_code
_entity_poly.pdbx_strand_id
1 'polypeptide(L)'
;MHAFRGGLTRALSRSSTGTSHALLANASETRAFASSAKPRLSWRQKQKLEEKKRNPKANAPRQAPREKVARQNFLVTPAVDDGKKWRILSAGILERLPVIQPDLKDYEMDVEMMEHEIALREDQRLDEDFWFMEPGSRHITPEEAPWPNEEQDPEELIGAGFQFAPRETEDDATNNRKSLNRALKGRVFLIVKNTAKDAKFPWFFPLGEAQSEEKMRDAAVRHVAENVGEDLEVTPVGFAPIGYVKYEHPEGHNSEFDGTKVFFYKSQFLTGDVALNAAKAEDYLWVTRDELAEYLDADVAEYVKKIVPN
;
A
#
# COMPACT_ATOMS: atom_id res chain seq x y z
N MET A 1 36.40 22.25 -8.33
CA MET A 1 35.66 21.43 -9.31
C MET A 1 34.20 21.38 -8.88
N HIS A 2 33.31 21.48 -9.86
CA HIS A 2 31.84 21.65 -9.86
C HIS A 2 31.03 21.64 -8.55
N ALA A 3 30.39 22.80 -8.31
CA ALA A 3 29.18 22.95 -7.51
C ALA A 3 27.94 22.82 -8.42
N PHE A 4 27.00 21.94 -8.06
CA PHE A 4 25.65 21.91 -8.60
C PHE A 4 24.76 22.82 -7.73
N ARG A 5 24.22 23.89 -8.31
CA ARG A 5 23.15 24.70 -7.72
C ARG A 5 21.81 24.22 -8.29
N GLY A 6 20.99 23.59 -7.44
CA GLY A 6 19.55 23.44 -7.66
C GLY A 6 18.83 24.71 -7.24
N GLY A 7 17.94 25.21 -8.09
CA GLY A 7 17.10 26.38 -7.82
C GLY A 7 15.65 26.07 -8.17
N LEU A 8 14.83 25.92 -7.12
CA LEU A 8 13.37 25.97 -7.13
C LEU A 8 12.87 27.39 -7.42
N THR A 9 11.87 27.56 -8.28
CA THR A 9 10.85 28.63 -8.18
C THR A 9 9.59 28.21 -8.97
N ARG A 10 8.50 27.87 -8.28
CA ARG A 10 7.34 28.73 -7.91
C ARG A 10 6.56 29.28 -9.12
N ALA A 11 5.46 28.60 -9.47
CA ALA A 11 4.44 29.13 -10.36
C ALA A 11 3.40 29.93 -9.54
N LEU A 12 3.23 31.20 -9.90
CA LEU A 12 2.20 32.10 -9.37
C LEU A 12 0.91 31.93 -10.18
N SER A 13 -0.17 31.56 -9.51
CA SER A 13 -1.55 31.69 -9.99
C SER A 13 -2.02 33.13 -9.85
N ARG A 14 -2.60 33.70 -10.91
CA ARG A 14 -3.40 34.93 -10.82
C ARG A 14 -4.82 34.66 -11.31
N SER A 15 -5.76 34.93 -10.42
CA SER A 15 -7.21 35.01 -10.63
C SER A 15 -7.63 36.44 -11.00
N SER A 16 -8.65 36.59 -11.85
CA SER A 16 -9.62 37.71 -11.85
C SER A 16 -10.71 37.39 -12.90
N THR A 17 -11.92 36.96 -12.51
CA THR A 17 -13.14 37.79 -12.31
C THR A 17 -13.58 38.65 -13.50
N GLY A 18 -14.80 38.42 -13.98
CA GLY A 18 -15.76 39.51 -14.24
C GLY A 18 -16.16 39.82 -15.70
N THR A 19 -17.32 39.27 -16.09
CA THR A 19 -18.48 39.96 -16.71
C THR A 19 -18.38 40.78 -18.02
N SER A 20 -19.13 40.27 -19.02
CA SER A 20 -20.07 40.95 -19.94
C SER A 20 -19.61 42.09 -20.86
N HIS A 21 -19.67 41.87 -22.18
CA HIS A 21 -20.74 42.43 -23.05
C HIS A 21 -20.51 42.01 -24.51
N ALA A 22 -21.59 41.63 -25.20
CA ALA A 22 -21.62 41.41 -26.64
C ALA A 22 -21.64 42.75 -27.37
N LEU A 23 -20.71 42.96 -28.31
CA LEU A 23 -20.84 43.92 -29.40
C LEU A 23 -20.15 43.38 -30.66
N LEU A 24 -20.95 43.22 -31.71
CA LEU A 24 -20.55 42.93 -33.09
C LEU A 24 -19.73 44.10 -33.65
N ALA A 25 -18.48 43.86 -34.03
CA ALA A 25 -17.74 44.76 -34.89
C ALA A 25 -16.79 43.97 -35.80
N ASN A 26 -16.98 44.12 -37.11
CA ASN A 26 -16.18 43.53 -38.18
C ASN A 26 -14.69 43.84 -38.00
N ALA A 27 -13.89 42.83 -37.72
CA ALA A 27 -12.44 42.93 -37.74
C ALA A 27 -11.91 42.19 -38.98
N SER A 28 -11.33 42.96 -39.90
CA SER A 28 -10.48 42.47 -40.98
C SER A 28 -9.39 41.56 -40.41
N GLU A 29 -9.42 40.27 -40.75
CA GLU A 29 -8.40 39.30 -40.37
C GLU A 29 -7.05 39.65 -41.01
N THR A 30 -6.22 40.40 -40.30
CA THR A 30 -4.79 40.44 -40.58
C THR A 30 -4.21 39.08 -40.16
N ARG A 31 -3.93 38.22 -41.14
CA ARG A 31 -3.17 36.98 -40.93
C ARG A 31 -1.76 37.35 -40.45
N ALA A 32 -1.56 37.39 -39.14
CA ALA A 32 -0.24 37.44 -38.55
C ALA A 32 0.48 36.12 -38.85
N PHE A 33 1.40 36.14 -39.81
CA PHE A 33 2.37 35.07 -40.00
C PHE A 33 3.32 35.05 -38.80
N ALA A 34 2.95 34.36 -37.73
CA ALA A 34 3.83 34.08 -36.61
C ALA A 34 4.85 33.01 -37.04
N SER A 35 5.95 33.41 -37.69
CA SER A 35 7.09 32.53 -37.90
C SER A 35 7.85 32.42 -36.57
N SER A 36 7.57 31.40 -35.76
CA SER A 36 8.41 31.10 -34.60
C SER A 36 9.85 30.80 -35.07
N ALA A 37 10.85 31.49 -34.50
CA ALA A 37 12.24 31.23 -34.82
C ALA A 37 12.61 29.77 -34.49
N LYS A 38 13.01 29.00 -35.52
CA LYS A 38 13.45 27.61 -35.30
C LYS A 38 14.74 27.61 -34.47
N PRO A 39 14.84 26.77 -33.43
CA PRO A 39 16.06 26.69 -32.62
C PRO A 39 17.25 26.31 -33.52
N ARG A 40 18.40 26.97 -33.33
CA ARG A 40 19.63 26.70 -34.11
C ARG A 40 20.15 25.31 -33.74
N LEU A 41 19.89 24.32 -34.59
CA LEU A 41 20.42 22.97 -34.41
C LEU A 41 21.93 22.93 -34.65
N SER A 42 22.64 22.20 -33.79
CA SER A 42 24.06 21.88 -33.95
C SER A 42 24.30 21.06 -35.22
N TRP A 43 25.50 21.15 -35.80
CA TRP A 43 25.86 20.41 -37.01
C TRP A 43 25.68 18.89 -36.85
N ARG A 44 25.99 18.34 -35.66
CA ARG A 44 25.74 16.92 -35.34
C ARG A 44 24.26 16.57 -35.33
N GLN A 45 23.39 17.47 -34.87
CA GLN A 45 21.94 17.26 -34.88
C GLN A 45 21.38 17.32 -36.30
N LYS A 46 21.92 18.19 -37.15
CA LYS A 46 21.58 18.25 -38.59
C LYS A 46 21.96 16.97 -39.32
N GLN A 47 23.18 16.46 -39.10
CA GLN A 47 23.62 15.17 -39.66
C GLN A 47 22.71 14.01 -39.23
N LYS A 48 22.37 13.94 -37.93
CA LYS A 48 21.45 12.90 -37.44
C LYS A 48 20.06 12.98 -38.07
N LEU A 49 19.56 14.19 -38.35
CA LEU A 49 18.29 14.40 -39.03
C LEU A 49 18.38 14.02 -40.52
N GLU A 50 19.47 14.35 -41.20
CA GLU A 50 19.71 13.95 -42.60
C GLU A 50 19.86 12.44 -42.73
N GLU A 51 20.57 11.80 -41.81
CA GLU A 51 20.73 10.35 -41.77
C GLU A 51 19.39 9.65 -41.49
N LYS A 52 18.57 10.20 -40.58
CA LYS A 52 17.18 9.76 -40.37
C LYS A 52 16.31 9.90 -41.62
N LYS A 53 16.47 11.00 -42.38
CA LYS A 53 15.75 11.20 -43.65
C LYS A 53 16.24 10.25 -44.75
N ARG A 54 17.55 9.96 -44.79
CA ARG A 54 18.17 9.08 -45.78
C ARG A 54 17.79 7.61 -45.56
N ASN A 55 17.64 7.18 -44.30
CA ASN A 55 17.27 5.81 -43.97
C ASN A 55 16.07 5.74 -43.00
N PRO A 56 14.85 5.97 -43.51
CA PRO A 56 13.64 5.93 -42.68
C PRO A 56 13.31 4.52 -42.18
N LYS A 57 13.73 3.47 -42.90
CA LYS A 57 13.46 2.07 -42.53
C LYS A 57 14.34 1.57 -41.38
N ALA A 58 15.60 2.02 -41.29
CA ALA A 58 16.49 1.62 -40.20
C ALA A 58 16.18 2.29 -38.85
N ASN A 59 15.48 3.43 -38.87
CA ASN A 59 15.07 4.17 -37.67
C ASN A 59 13.59 3.98 -37.31
N ALA A 60 12.86 3.10 -38.00
CA ALA A 60 11.53 2.71 -37.57
C ALA A 60 11.64 1.99 -36.21
N PRO A 61 10.82 2.35 -35.21
CA PRO A 61 10.81 1.62 -33.95
C PRO A 61 10.52 0.15 -34.25
N ARG A 62 11.35 -0.76 -33.71
CA ARG A 62 11.22 -2.21 -33.93
C ARG A 62 9.86 -2.78 -33.48
N GLN A 63 9.10 -2.01 -32.70
CA GLN A 63 7.74 -2.32 -32.30
C GLN A 63 6.85 -1.15 -32.69
N ALA A 64 5.71 -1.44 -33.32
CA ALA A 64 4.67 -0.44 -33.52
C ALA A 64 4.27 0.15 -32.15
N PRO A 65 4.01 1.47 -32.05
CA PRO A 65 3.47 2.03 -30.82
C PRO A 65 2.22 1.24 -30.45
N ARG A 66 2.19 0.68 -29.23
CA ARG A 66 1.03 -0.08 -28.74
C ARG A 66 -0.19 0.80 -28.86
N GLU A 67 -1.09 0.45 -29.79
CA GLU A 67 -2.39 1.08 -29.89
C GLU A 67 -3.09 0.83 -28.55
N LYS A 68 -3.47 1.90 -27.84
CA LYS A 68 -4.28 1.77 -26.63
C LYS A 68 -5.68 1.36 -27.08
N VAL A 69 -5.84 0.06 -27.36
CA VAL A 69 -7.16 -0.52 -27.58
C VAL A 69 -7.88 -0.42 -26.25
N ALA A 70 -8.91 0.43 -26.20
CA ALA A 70 -9.91 0.40 -25.14
C ALA A 70 -10.61 -0.95 -25.24
N ARG A 71 -10.03 -1.98 -24.62
CA ARG A 71 -10.70 -3.26 -24.48
C ARG A 71 -11.94 -2.99 -23.64
N GLN A 72 -13.12 -3.07 -24.26
CA GLN A 72 -14.35 -3.18 -23.50
C GLN A 72 -14.21 -4.44 -22.66
N ASN A 73 -14.27 -4.29 -21.33
CA ASN A 73 -14.22 -5.41 -20.41
C ASN A 73 -15.37 -6.36 -20.76
N PHE A 74 -15.07 -7.50 -21.39
CA PHE A 74 -16.02 -8.43 -21.99
C PHE A 74 -16.76 -9.32 -20.97
N LEU A 75 -16.84 -8.87 -19.71
CA LEU A 75 -17.46 -9.57 -18.58
C LEU A 75 -18.41 -8.60 -17.87
N VAL A 76 -19.41 -8.11 -18.59
CA VAL A 76 -20.54 -7.42 -17.99
C VAL A 76 -21.78 -7.94 -18.69
N THR A 77 -22.43 -8.95 -18.10
CA THR A 77 -23.89 -9.02 -18.20
C THR A 77 -24.41 -7.62 -17.88
N PRO A 78 -25.28 -7.03 -18.72
CA PRO A 78 -25.78 -5.68 -18.46
C PRO A 78 -26.24 -5.60 -17.01
N ALA A 79 -25.87 -4.51 -16.32
CA ALA A 79 -26.27 -4.32 -14.94
C ALA A 79 -27.79 -4.49 -14.87
N VAL A 80 -28.26 -5.45 -14.08
CA VAL A 80 -29.68 -5.61 -13.81
C VAL A 80 -30.08 -4.38 -13.01
N ASP A 81 -30.79 -3.47 -13.66
CA ASP A 81 -31.25 -2.24 -13.01
C ASP A 81 -32.40 -2.57 -12.08
N ASP A 82 -32.12 -2.58 -10.78
CA ASP A 82 -33.11 -2.81 -9.72
C ASP A 82 -34.16 -1.66 -9.59
N GLY A 83 -34.05 -0.60 -10.40
CA GLY A 83 -34.91 0.60 -10.35
C GLY A 83 -34.72 1.49 -9.11
N LYS A 84 -33.89 1.05 -8.15
CA LYS A 84 -33.60 1.74 -6.89
C LYS A 84 -32.38 2.67 -7.01
N LYS A 85 -32.44 3.81 -6.33
CA LYS A 85 -31.34 4.79 -6.25
C LYS A 85 -30.42 4.47 -5.08
N TRP A 86 -29.18 4.09 -5.38
CA TRP A 86 -28.19 3.67 -4.39
C TRP A 86 -27.22 4.80 -4.03
N ARG A 87 -27.01 5.03 -2.73
CA ARG A 87 -25.89 5.80 -2.21
C ARG A 87 -24.61 4.96 -2.30
N ILE A 88 -23.56 5.50 -2.90
CA ILE A 88 -22.30 4.79 -3.09
C ILE A 88 -21.26 5.34 -2.13
N LEU A 89 -20.70 4.47 -1.30
CA LEU A 89 -19.66 4.79 -0.33
C LEU A 89 -18.40 3.99 -0.61
N SER A 90 -17.26 4.60 -0.32
CA SER A 90 -15.95 3.98 -0.34
C SER A 90 -15.48 3.76 1.09
N ALA A 91 -15.10 2.53 1.42
CA ALA A 91 -14.51 2.16 2.70
C ALA A 91 -13.05 1.76 2.52
N GLY A 92 -12.15 2.38 3.31
CA GLY A 92 -10.73 2.07 3.33
C GLY A 92 -10.41 1.02 4.39
N ILE A 93 -10.10 -0.20 3.97
CA ILE A 93 -9.53 -1.21 4.86
C ILE A 93 -8.03 -0.97 4.92
N LEU A 94 -7.59 -0.36 6.02
CA LEU A 94 -6.17 -0.19 6.31
C LEU A 94 -5.67 -1.38 7.11
N GLU A 95 -4.70 -2.12 6.56
CA GLU A 95 -4.01 -3.20 7.24
C GLU A 95 -2.57 -2.81 7.58
N ARG A 96 -2.10 -3.19 8.76
CA ARG A 96 -0.66 -3.29 9.04
C ARG A 96 -0.25 -4.75 8.87
N LEU A 97 0.82 -4.97 8.09
CA LEU A 97 1.34 -6.29 7.79
C LEU A 97 2.05 -6.92 8.99
N PRO A 98 2.15 -8.26 9.08
CA PRO A 98 2.97 -8.90 10.09
C PRO A 98 4.41 -8.40 10.02
N VAL A 99 4.96 -8.05 11.19
CA VAL A 99 6.35 -7.57 11.32
C VAL A 99 7.29 -8.74 11.59
N ILE A 100 6.82 -9.72 12.34
CA ILE A 100 7.55 -10.96 12.64
C ILE A 100 6.85 -12.15 11.99
N GLN A 101 7.60 -13.22 11.77
CA GLN A 101 7.05 -14.47 11.26
C GLN A 101 6.02 -15.05 12.24
N PRO A 102 4.97 -15.74 11.75
CA PRO A 102 4.04 -16.46 12.62
C PRO A 102 4.77 -17.57 13.38
N ASP A 103 4.18 -18.04 14.48
CA ASP A 103 4.70 -19.20 15.18
C ASP A 103 4.41 -20.46 14.35
N LEU A 104 5.39 -21.36 14.31
CA LEU A 104 5.23 -22.65 13.67
C LEU A 104 4.23 -23.48 14.45
N LYS A 105 3.47 -24.30 13.72
CA LYS A 105 2.62 -25.30 14.35
C LYS A 105 3.46 -26.49 14.79
N ASP A 106 2.94 -27.27 15.73
CA ASP A 106 3.65 -28.42 16.31
C ASP A 106 4.19 -29.38 15.24
N TYR A 107 3.38 -29.73 14.24
CA TYR A 107 3.84 -30.61 13.15
C TYR A 107 4.86 -29.95 12.21
N GLU A 108 4.82 -28.61 12.07
CA GLU A 108 5.81 -27.88 11.25
C GLU A 108 7.17 -27.90 11.96
N MET A 109 7.16 -27.75 13.29
CA MET A 109 8.36 -27.91 14.11
C MET A 109 8.93 -29.34 14.01
N ASP A 110 8.08 -30.37 14.06
CA ASP A 110 8.51 -31.76 13.90
C ASP A 110 9.17 -32.02 12.54
N VAL A 111 8.62 -31.44 11.48
CA VAL A 111 9.19 -31.53 10.13
C VAL A 111 10.53 -30.79 10.06
N GLU A 112 10.63 -29.57 10.61
CA GLU A 112 11.90 -28.83 10.63
C GLU A 112 12.99 -29.57 11.41
N MET A 113 12.66 -30.16 12.55
CA MET A 113 13.62 -30.99 13.31
C MET A 113 14.09 -32.18 12.50
N MET A 114 13.17 -32.89 11.84
CA MET A 114 13.50 -34.04 10.99
C MET A 114 14.35 -33.64 9.77
N GLU A 115 14.02 -32.54 9.10
CA GLU A 115 14.82 -31.99 8.00
C GLU A 115 16.22 -31.58 8.46
N HIS A 116 16.33 -30.98 9.65
CA HIS A 116 17.61 -30.65 10.26
C HIS A 116 18.46 -31.90 10.57
N GLU A 117 17.85 -32.97 11.09
CA GLU A 117 18.54 -34.25 11.31
C GLU A 117 19.01 -34.91 10.01
N ILE A 118 18.21 -34.85 8.95
CA ILE A 118 18.61 -35.34 7.62
C ILE A 118 19.79 -34.51 7.11
N ALA A 119 19.72 -33.18 7.18
CA ALA A 119 20.79 -32.28 6.77
C ALA A 119 22.10 -32.59 7.51
N LEU A 120 22.07 -32.74 8.84
CA LEU A 120 23.25 -33.10 9.63
C LEU A 120 23.88 -34.46 9.25
N ARG A 121 23.10 -35.37 8.67
CA ARG A 121 23.53 -36.70 8.24
C ARG A 121 24.04 -36.70 6.80
N GLU A 122 23.35 -36.01 5.89
CA GLU A 122 23.56 -36.08 4.44
C GLU A 122 24.45 -34.95 3.90
N ASP A 123 24.46 -33.79 4.56
CA ASP A 123 25.23 -32.64 4.08
C ASP A 123 26.74 -32.89 4.17
N GLN A 124 27.45 -32.28 3.23
CA GLN A 124 28.90 -32.29 3.22
C GLN A 124 29.42 -31.55 4.46
N ARG A 125 30.08 -32.29 5.36
CA ARG A 125 30.82 -31.69 6.46
C ARG A 125 32.02 -30.94 5.91
N LEU A 126 32.09 -29.65 6.22
CA LEU A 126 33.25 -28.82 5.95
C LEU A 126 34.19 -28.92 7.14
N ASP A 127 35.47 -29.17 6.88
CA ASP A 127 36.50 -29.15 7.92
C ASP A 127 36.57 -27.74 8.54
N GLU A 128 36.86 -27.63 9.84
CA GLU A 128 36.91 -26.35 10.55
C GLU A 128 37.90 -25.36 9.92
N ASP A 129 38.99 -25.89 9.36
CA ASP A 129 40.02 -25.15 8.63
C ASP A 129 39.50 -24.48 7.35
N PHE A 130 38.34 -24.91 6.82
CA PHE A 130 37.72 -24.33 5.63
C PHE A 130 37.33 -22.85 5.83
N TRP A 131 36.93 -22.47 7.05
CA TRP A 131 36.41 -21.12 7.32
C TRP A 131 37.48 -20.13 7.80
N PHE A 132 38.61 -20.60 8.33
CA PHE A 132 39.55 -19.76 9.08
C PHE A 132 40.98 -19.66 8.50
N MET A 133 41.25 -20.25 7.33
CA MET A 133 42.62 -20.23 6.78
C MET A 133 42.84 -19.26 5.60
N GLU A 134 43.80 -18.35 5.76
CA GLU A 134 44.76 -18.10 4.68
C GLU A 134 45.69 -19.32 4.57
N PRO A 135 46.00 -19.81 3.36
CA PRO A 135 46.82 -21.02 3.21
C PRO A 135 48.22 -20.81 3.83
N GLY A 136 48.47 -21.45 4.99
CA GLY A 136 49.80 -21.57 5.62
C GLY A 136 50.02 -20.88 6.98
N SER A 137 49.00 -20.40 7.69
CA SER A 137 49.19 -19.50 8.85
C SER A 137 49.06 -20.10 10.26
N ARG A 138 48.70 -21.37 10.47
CA ARG A 138 48.81 -22.02 11.80
C ARG A 138 49.28 -23.48 11.73
N HIS A 139 50.40 -23.76 12.39
CA HIS A 139 50.71 -25.10 12.87
C HIS A 139 50.00 -25.26 14.22
N ILE A 140 48.83 -25.91 14.22
CA ILE A 140 48.19 -26.31 15.47
C ILE A 140 49.07 -27.43 16.06
N THR A 141 49.68 -27.20 17.23
CA THR A 141 50.34 -28.28 17.97
C THR A 141 49.27 -29.19 18.57
N PRO A 142 49.51 -30.52 18.68
CA PRO A 142 48.51 -31.49 19.16
C PRO A 142 47.92 -31.22 20.56
N GLU A 143 48.44 -30.25 21.31
CA GLU A 143 48.01 -29.90 22.66
C GLU A 143 46.97 -28.77 22.69
N GLU A 144 46.81 -27.98 21.62
CA GLU A 144 45.85 -26.86 21.52
C GLU A 144 44.62 -27.19 20.66
N ALA A 145 44.51 -28.42 20.13
CA ALA A 145 43.35 -28.85 19.37
C ALA A 145 42.14 -29.04 20.33
N PRO A 146 41.01 -28.35 20.09
CA PRO A 146 39.77 -28.60 20.83
C PRO A 146 39.39 -30.07 20.71
N TRP A 147 38.94 -30.69 21.80
CA TRP A 147 38.53 -32.09 21.76
C TRP A 147 37.22 -32.20 20.96
N PRO A 148 37.04 -33.24 20.12
CA PRO A 148 35.88 -33.36 19.23
C PRO A 148 34.50 -33.47 19.91
N ASN A 149 34.46 -33.47 21.25
CA ASN A 149 33.25 -33.54 22.07
C ASN A 149 33.13 -32.37 23.07
N GLU A 150 33.89 -31.29 22.91
CA GLU A 150 33.74 -30.10 23.76
C GLU A 150 32.39 -29.45 23.43
N GLU A 151 31.49 -29.40 24.43
CA GLU A 151 30.18 -28.76 24.28
C GLU A 151 30.44 -27.29 23.91
N GLN A 152 30.17 -26.94 22.66
CA GLN A 152 30.25 -25.55 22.21
C GLN A 152 29.28 -24.74 23.05
N ASP A 153 29.81 -23.86 23.90
CA ASP A 153 29.01 -23.06 24.80
C ASP A 153 28.11 -22.16 23.93
N PRO A 154 26.77 -22.31 23.96
CA PRO A 154 25.87 -21.57 23.08
C PRO A 154 25.97 -20.05 23.29
N GLU A 155 26.50 -19.63 24.45
CA GLU A 155 26.81 -18.23 24.77
C GLU A 155 28.01 -17.66 23.97
N GLU A 156 28.94 -18.51 23.52
CA GLU A 156 30.12 -18.09 22.76
C GLU A 156 29.78 -17.87 21.27
N LEU A 157 28.86 -18.66 20.72
CA LEU A 157 28.41 -18.59 19.32
C LEU A 157 27.57 -17.33 19.01
N ILE A 158 26.76 -16.88 19.97
CA ILE A 158 25.85 -15.73 19.82
C ILE A 158 26.59 -14.40 20.08
N GLY A 159 27.83 -14.46 20.60
CA GLY A 159 28.54 -13.33 21.15
C GLY A 159 27.95 -12.97 22.51
N ALA A 160 28.77 -13.09 23.57
CA ALA A 160 28.36 -12.84 24.94
C ALA A 160 27.55 -11.54 25.08
N GLY A 161 26.23 -11.67 25.27
CA GLY A 161 25.32 -10.57 25.62
C GLY A 161 24.27 -10.13 24.59
N PHE A 162 24.17 -10.75 23.40
CA PHE A 162 23.06 -10.41 22.49
C PHE A 162 21.78 -11.16 22.84
N GLN A 163 20.85 -10.46 23.51
CA GLN A 163 19.52 -10.98 23.80
C GLN A 163 18.53 -10.56 22.71
N PHE A 164 17.83 -11.52 22.11
CA PHE A 164 16.75 -11.21 21.18
C PHE A 164 15.63 -10.45 21.88
N ALA A 165 15.04 -9.47 21.18
CA ALA A 165 13.84 -8.82 21.65
C ALA A 165 12.70 -9.86 21.77
N PRO A 166 11.87 -9.79 22.83
CA PRO A 166 10.75 -10.71 22.98
C PRO A 166 9.76 -10.55 21.81
N ARG A 167 9.21 -11.67 21.35
CA ARG A 167 8.22 -11.70 20.25
C ARG A 167 6.86 -11.14 20.67
N GLU A 168 6.57 -11.16 21.97
CA GLU A 168 5.38 -10.59 22.59
C GLU A 168 5.77 -9.30 23.30
N THR A 169 5.03 -8.23 23.02
CA THR A 169 5.34 -6.90 23.57
C THR A 169 4.54 -6.62 24.84
N GLU A 170 4.88 -5.55 25.55
CA GLU A 170 4.11 -5.07 26.71
C GLU A 170 2.66 -4.70 26.32
N ASP A 171 2.47 -4.26 25.07
CA ASP A 171 1.15 -3.93 24.52
C ASP A 171 0.30 -5.19 24.23
N ASP A 172 0.93 -6.33 23.95
CA ASP A 172 0.26 -7.62 23.89
C ASP A 172 -0.23 -8.04 25.28
N ALA A 173 0.64 -7.93 26.30
CA ALA A 173 0.30 -8.28 27.68
C ALA A 173 -0.81 -7.40 28.28
N THR A 174 -0.82 -6.11 27.94
CA THR A 174 -1.84 -5.15 28.40
C THR A 174 -3.07 -5.08 27.47
N ASN A 175 -3.06 -5.80 26.35
CA ASN A 175 -4.13 -5.78 25.35
C ASN A 175 -4.42 -4.35 24.84
N ASN A 176 -3.37 -3.56 24.61
CA ASN A 176 -3.48 -2.19 24.15
C ASN A 176 -3.91 -2.15 22.67
N ARG A 177 -5.21 -1.90 22.42
CA ARG A 177 -5.80 -1.85 21.07
C ARG A 177 -5.50 -0.55 20.31
N LYS A 178 -4.75 0.40 20.89
CA LYS A 178 -4.38 1.66 20.22
C LYS A 178 -2.98 1.65 19.63
N SER A 179 -2.11 0.76 20.10
CA SER A 179 -0.74 0.69 19.61
C SER A 179 -0.60 -0.25 18.42
N LEU A 180 0.37 0.05 17.56
CA LEU A 180 0.76 -0.79 16.43
C LEU A 180 1.71 -1.93 16.83
N ASN A 181 2.39 -1.78 17.98
CA ASN A 181 3.38 -2.73 18.51
C ASN A 181 2.76 -3.99 19.12
N ARG A 182 1.45 -4.17 19.00
CA ARG A 182 0.70 -5.33 19.44
C ARG A 182 0.51 -6.32 18.29
N ALA A 183 0.45 -7.63 18.53
CA ALA A 183 0.14 -8.66 17.54
C ALA A 183 1.07 -8.59 16.32
N LEU A 184 2.37 -8.59 16.57
CA LEU A 184 3.41 -8.47 15.54
C LEU A 184 3.40 -9.64 14.54
N LYS A 185 2.96 -10.82 14.98
CA LYS A 185 2.83 -12.06 14.19
C LYS A 185 1.71 -12.01 13.16
N GLY A 186 0.70 -11.18 13.41
CA GLY A 186 -0.55 -11.14 12.65
C GLY A 186 -0.77 -9.81 11.94
N ARG A 187 -1.83 -9.77 11.13
CA ARG A 187 -2.34 -8.53 10.56
C ARG A 187 -3.27 -7.85 11.55
N VAL A 188 -3.18 -6.53 11.62
CA VAL A 188 -4.16 -5.71 12.33
C VAL A 188 -4.82 -4.74 11.37
N PHE A 189 -6.08 -4.42 11.65
CA PHE A 189 -6.94 -3.59 10.83
C PHE A 189 -7.37 -2.37 11.63
N LEU A 190 -7.38 -1.23 10.98
CA LEU A 190 -7.86 0.01 11.59
C LEU A 190 -9.38 0.08 11.53
N ILE A 191 -10.00 0.26 12.68
CA ILE A 191 -11.42 0.63 12.82
C ILE A 191 -11.53 1.98 13.51
N VAL A 192 -12.55 2.75 13.14
CA VAL A 192 -12.85 4.05 13.71
C VAL A 192 -14.26 4.06 14.27
N LYS A 193 -14.44 4.79 15.37
CA LYS A 193 -15.74 5.03 15.97
C LYS A 193 -16.35 6.28 15.37
N ASN A 194 -17.51 6.15 14.74
CA ASN A 194 -18.19 7.27 14.10
C ASN A 194 -18.80 8.21 15.15
N THR A 195 -18.69 9.53 14.94
CA THR A 195 -19.28 10.57 15.81
C THR A 195 -20.79 10.71 15.60
N ALA A 196 -21.31 10.28 14.45
CA ALA A 196 -22.73 10.37 14.14
C ALA A 196 -23.54 9.33 14.93
N LYS A 197 -24.45 9.82 15.80
CA LYS A 197 -25.35 8.96 16.59
C LYS A 197 -26.31 8.12 15.74
N ASP A 198 -26.60 8.56 14.52
CA ASP A 198 -27.47 7.87 13.56
C ASP A 198 -26.69 6.93 12.62
N ALA A 199 -25.38 6.77 12.83
CA ALA A 199 -24.60 5.82 12.04
C ALA A 199 -25.08 4.39 12.30
N LYS A 200 -25.39 3.66 11.23
CA LYS A 200 -25.80 2.25 11.30
C LYS A 200 -24.79 1.38 12.07
N PHE A 201 -23.50 1.66 11.89
CA PHE A 201 -22.41 0.97 12.57
C PHE A 201 -21.63 1.98 13.42
N PRO A 202 -21.64 1.85 14.76
CA PRO A 202 -20.84 2.71 15.64
C PRO A 202 -19.34 2.57 15.38
N TRP A 203 -18.90 1.34 15.13
CA TRP A 203 -17.52 1.00 14.75
C TRP A 203 -17.50 0.49 13.32
N PHE A 204 -16.66 1.09 12.49
CA PHE A 204 -16.50 0.64 11.10
C PHE A 204 -15.14 1.06 10.54
N PHE A 205 -14.81 0.58 9.35
CA PHE A 205 -13.70 1.13 8.58
C PHE A 205 -13.97 2.60 8.22
N PRO A 206 -12.92 3.44 8.06
CA PRO A 206 -13.08 4.78 7.53
C PRO A 206 -13.85 4.76 6.20
N LEU A 207 -15.02 5.40 6.17
CA LEU A 207 -15.95 5.34 5.06
C LEU A 207 -16.44 6.74 4.69
N GLY A 208 -16.75 6.94 3.42
CA GLY A 208 -17.45 8.13 2.98
C GLY A 208 -17.73 8.17 1.48
N GLU A 209 -18.33 9.26 1.03
CA GLU A 209 -18.68 9.46 -0.39
C GLU A 209 -17.46 9.85 -1.23
N ALA A 210 -17.48 9.44 -2.50
CA ALA A 210 -16.53 9.92 -3.48
C ALA A 210 -16.95 11.31 -4.00
N GLN A 211 -15.97 12.18 -4.24
CA GLN A 211 -16.20 13.47 -4.87
C GLN A 211 -16.31 13.33 -6.40
N SER A 212 -16.90 14.31 -7.09
CA SER A 212 -17.32 14.23 -8.49
C SER A 212 -16.20 13.96 -9.51
N GLU A 213 -14.93 14.13 -9.15
CA GLU A 213 -13.77 13.89 -10.03
C GLU A 213 -12.74 12.91 -9.45
N GLU A 214 -13.05 12.28 -8.31
CA GLU A 214 -12.13 11.39 -7.60
C GLU A 214 -12.41 9.91 -7.92
N LYS A 215 -11.35 9.09 -7.97
CA LYS A 215 -11.52 7.64 -8.06
C LYS A 215 -11.94 7.08 -6.72
N MET A 216 -12.79 6.05 -6.72
CA MET A 216 -13.31 5.45 -5.48
C MET A 216 -12.21 4.97 -4.51
N ARG A 217 -11.10 4.43 -5.05
CA ARG A 217 -9.90 4.06 -4.27
C ARG A 217 -9.26 5.27 -3.61
N ASP A 218 -9.10 6.37 -4.35
CA ASP A 218 -8.46 7.59 -3.85
C ASP A 218 -9.34 8.22 -2.76
N ALA A 219 -10.67 8.17 -2.95
CA ALA A 219 -11.63 8.55 -1.92
C ALA A 219 -11.47 7.71 -0.64
N ALA A 220 -11.23 6.39 -0.75
CA ALA A 220 -10.97 5.55 0.41
C ALA A 220 -9.75 6.02 1.20
N VAL A 221 -8.64 6.31 0.51
CA VAL A 221 -7.40 6.80 1.13
C VAL A 221 -7.62 8.18 1.76
N ARG A 222 -8.34 9.07 1.08
CA ARG A 222 -8.72 10.38 1.62
C ARG A 222 -9.55 10.23 2.90
N HIS A 223 -10.55 9.34 2.93
CA HIS A 223 -11.36 9.13 4.14
C HIS A 223 -10.55 8.56 5.31
N VAL A 224 -9.52 7.74 5.04
CA VAL A 224 -8.57 7.32 6.08
C VAL A 224 -7.82 8.54 6.64
N ALA A 225 -7.24 9.36 5.77
CA ALA A 225 -6.50 10.57 6.18
C ALA A 225 -7.40 11.58 6.91
N GLU A 226 -8.65 11.74 6.48
CA GLU A 226 -9.60 12.66 7.11
C GLU A 226 -10.01 12.24 8.51
N ASN A 227 -10.03 10.94 8.80
CA ASN A 227 -10.42 10.40 10.10
C ASN A 227 -9.23 10.29 11.07
N VAL A 228 -8.07 9.91 10.55
CA VAL A 228 -6.91 9.42 11.34
C VAL A 228 -5.69 10.34 11.18
N GLY A 229 -5.79 11.39 10.36
CA GLY A 229 -4.76 12.40 10.15
C GLY A 229 -3.90 12.13 8.90
N GLU A 230 -3.21 13.17 8.44
CA GLU A 230 -2.31 13.10 7.28
C GLU A 230 -0.92 12.53 7.61
N ASP A 231 -0.57 12.42 8.91
CA ASP A 231 0.70 11.87 9.36
C ASP A 231 0.85 10.37 9.09
N LEU A 232 -0.29 9.69 8.84
CA LEU A 232 -0.33 8.26 8.54
C LEU A 232 -0.03 8.01 7.05
N GLU A 233 1.11 7.39 6.77
CA GLU A 233 1.48 7.03 5.40
C GLU A 233 0.79 5.73 4.97
N VAL A 234 -0.06 5.85 3.95
CA VAL A 234 -0.92 4.76 3.46
C VAL A 234 -0.67 4.50 1.99
N THR A 235 -0.36 3.24 1.65
CA THR A 235 -0.23 2.80 0.24
C THR A 235 -1.43 1.95 -0.18
N PRO A 236 -2.24 2.41 -1.15
CA PRO A 236 -3.34 1.59 -1.67
C PRO A 236 -2.81 0.44 -2.54
N VAL A 237 -3.37 -0.76 -2.38
CA VAL A 237 -2.88 -1.97 -3.08
C VAL A 237 -3.31 -2.01 -4.55
N GLY A 238 -4.56 -1.62 -4.85
CA GLY A 238 -5.12 -1.73 -6.20
C GLY A 238 -6.33 -0.82 -6.44
N PHE A 239 -6.73 -0.69 -7.70
CA PHE A 239 -7.91 0.11 -8.11
C PHE A 239 -9.23 -0.66 -8.06
N ALA A 240 -9.18 -1.99 -7.97
CA ALA A 240 -10.38 -2.81 -7.87
C ALA A 240 -10.84 -2.89 -6.41
N PRO A 241 -12.14 -2.77 -6.11
CA PRO A 241 -12.65 -3.08 -4.79
C PRO A 241 -12.48 -4.58 -4.52
N ILE A 242 -12.15 -4.93 -3.28
CA ILE A 242 -12.01 -6.34 -2.86
C ILE A 242 -13.37 -7.00 -2.59
N GLY A 243 -14.39 -6.18 -2.34
CA GLY A 243 -15.73 -6.64 -2.02
C GLY A 243 -16.68 -5.46 -1.85
N TYR A 244 -17.96 -5.76 -1.65
CA TYR A 244 -18.97 -4.76 -1.35
C TYR A 244 -20.05 -5.32 -0.41
N VAL A 245 -20.65 -4.43 0.36
CA VAL A 245 -21.85 -4.72 1.16
C VAL A 245 -22.95 -3.77 0.69
N LYS A 246 -24.18 -4.29 0.56
CA LYS A 246 -25.37 -3.50 0.24
C LYS A 246 -26.40 -3.64 1.35
N TYR A 247 -27.07 -2.56 1.70
CA TYR A 247 -28.22 -2.59 2.60
C TYR A 247 -29.24 -1.52 2.22
N GLU A 248 -30.50 -1.81 2.46
CA GLU A 248 -31.61 -0.89 2.19
C GLU A 248 -31.86 0.00 3.41
N HIS A 249 -32.32 1.23 3.18
CA HIS A 249 -32.71 2.13 4.26
C HIS A 249 -34.16 1.83 4.67
N PRO A 250 -34.50 1.92 5.97
CA PRO A 250 -35.88 1.75 6.41
C PRO A 250 -36.79 2.83 5.79
N GLU A 251 -38.01 2.43 5.43
CA GLU A 251 -39.01 3.33 4.84
C GLU A 251 -39.30 4.50 5.80
N GLY A 252 -39.22 5.74 5.29
CA GLY A 252 -39.43 6.96 6.08
C GLY A 252 -38.17 7.63 6.61
N HIS A 253 -36.98 7.05 6.41
CA HIS A 253 -35.74 7.81 6.50
C HIS A 253 -35.68 8.77 5.31
N ASN A 254 -35.60 10.08 5.57
CA ASN A 254 -35.70 11.14 4.56
C ASN A 254 -34.41 11.23 3.71
N SER A 255 -33.96 10.10 3.16
CA SER A 255 -32.79 9.99 2.30
C SER A 255 -33.24 9.92 0.85
N GLU A 256 -32.60 10.73 0.01
CA GLU A 256 -32.71 10.73 -1.45
C GLU A 256 -32.40 9.36 -2.12
N PHE A 257 -31.98 8.37 -1.32
CA PHE A 257 -31.50 7.06 -1.73
C PHE A 257 -32.29 5.96 -1.01
N ASP A 258 -32.65 4.91 -1.76
CA ASP A 258 -33.37 3.73 -1.26
C ASP A 258 -32.47 2.79 -0.44
N GLY A 259 -31.15 2.89 -0.63
CA GLY A 259 -30.17 2.09 0.10
C GLY A 259 -28.73 2.55 -0.12
N THR A 260 -27.81 1.89 0.57
CA THR A 260 -26.37 2.19 0.51
C THR A 260 -25.57 0.97 0.04
N LYS A 261 -24.62 1.20 -0.87
CA LYS A 261 -23.60 0.25 -1.30
C LYS A 261 -22.23 0.75 -0.83
N VAL A 262 -21.57 -0.05 0.00
CA VAL A 262 -20.23 0.22 0.52
C VAL A 262 -19.24 -0.65 -0.22
N PHE A 263 -18.27 -0.05 -0.91
CA PHE A 263 -17.19 -0.76 -1.60
C PHE A 263 -15.92 -0.72 -0.75
N PHE A 264 -15.30 -1.87 -0.55
CA PHE A 264 -14.08 -1.98 0.25
C PHE A 264 -12.83 -1.87 -0.63
N TYR A 265 -11.90 -1.00 -0.24
CA TYR A 265 -10.60 -0.85 -0.87
C TYR A 265 -9.51 -1.18 0.13
N LYS A 266 -8.56 -2.01 -0.31
CA LYS A 266 -7.45 -2.47 0.50
C LYS A 266 -6.27 -1.49 0.43
N SER A 267 -5.78 -1.10 1.59
CA SER A 267 -4.62 -0.22 1.75
C SER A 267 -3.69 -0.75 2.84
N GLN A 268 -2.39 -0.50 2.67
CA GLN A 268 -1.34 -0.92 3.60
C GLN A 268 -0.80 0.28 4.35
N PHE A 269 -0.68 0.13 5.67
CA PHE A 269 0.04 1.04 6.52
C PHE A 269 1.55 0.88 6.29
N LEU A 270 2.25 1.99 6.08
CA LEU A 270 3.71 2.03 5.98
C LEU A 270 4.34 2.54 7.27
N THR A 271 4.09 3.81 7.58
CA THR A 271 4.69 4.52 8.71
C THR A 271 3.75 5.62 9.20
N GLY A 272 4.05 6.18 10.38
CA GLY A 272 3.31 7.30 10.95
C GLY A 272 2.43 6.92 12.14
N ASP A 273 1.94 7.94 12.81
CA ASP A 273 1.09 7.83 13.99
C ASP A 273 -0.32 8.31 13.69
N VAL A 274 -1.28 7.83 14.49
CA VAL A 274 -2.68 8.23 14.36
C VAL A 274 -2.92 9.58 15.05
N ALA A 275 -3.26 10.58 14.25
CA ALA A 275 -3.75 11.88 14.70
C ALA A 275 -5.26 11.99 14.45
N LEU A 276 -6.06 11.50 15.40
CA LEU A 276 -7.51 11.40 15.26
C LEU A 276 -8.18 12.77 15.06
N ASN A 277 -9.04 12.86 14.05
CA ASN A 277 -9.86 14.04 13.81
C ASN A 277 -11.20 13.94 14.57
N ALA A 278 -11.29 14.63 15.71
CA ALA A 278 -12.44 14.62 16.61
C ALA A 278 -13.78 15.03 15.95
N ALA A 279 -13.75 15.69 14.79
CA ALA A 279 -14.97 16.04 14.06
C ALA A 279 -15.62 14.82 13.37
N LYS A 280 -14.82 13.82 12.97
CA LYS A 280 -15.26 12.69 12.16
C LYS A 280 -15.19 11.34 12.88
N ALA A 281 -14.21 11.17 13.76
CA ALA A 281 -14.06 9.97 14.57
C ALA A 281 -13.98 10.37 16.04
N GLU A 282 -14.62 9.58 16.92
CA GLU A 282 -14.49 9.74 18.37
C GLU A 282 -13.28 8.99 18.91
N ASP A 283 -13.01 7.81 18.35
CA ASP A 283 -11.95 6.93 18.78
C ASP A 283 -11.48 6.04 17.62
N TYR A 284 -10.32 5.41 17.77
CA TYR A 284 -9.76 4.44 16.82
C TYR A 284 -9.17 3.24 17.55
N LEU A 285 -9.18 2.10 16.87
CA LEU A 285 -8.58 0.87 17.37
C LEU A 285 -7.90 0.11 16.22
N TRP A 286 -6.80 -0.56 16.55
CA TRP A 286 -6.16 -1.58 15.74
C TRP A 286 -6.61 -2.94 16.27
N VAL A 287 -7.31 -3.70 15.41
CA VAL A 287 -7.92 -4.97 15.78
C VAL A 287 -7.45 -6.09 14.88
N THR A 288 -7.28 -7.27 15.46
CA THR A 288 -6.99 -8.48 14.68
C THR A 288 -8.23 -8.95 13.93
N ARG A 289 -8.04 -9.86 12.97
CA ARG A 289 -9.13 -10.41 12.16
C ARG A 289 -10.22 -11.08 13.02
N ASP A 290 -9.84 -11.73 14.11
CA ASP A 290 -10.78 -12.46 14.96
C ASP A 290 -11.60 -11.51 15.83
N GLU A 291 -10.96 -10.44 16.32
CA GLU A 291 -11.57 -9.35 17.09
C GLU A 291 -12.52 -8.47 16.27
N LEU A 292 -12.40 -8.42 14.94
CA LEU A 292 -13.33 -7.66 14.08
C LEU A 292 -14.80 -8.04 14.31
N ALA A 293 -15.07 -9.30 14.69
CA ALA A 293 -16.43 -9.77 14.98
C ALA A 293 -17.01 -9.22 16.29
N GLU A 294 -16.18 -8.67 17.19
CA GLU A 294 -16.66 -8.02 18.42
C GLU A 294 -17.26 -6.62 18.14
N TYR A 295 -16.85 -5.99 17.03
CA TYR A 295 -17.16 -4.59 16.73
C TYR A 295 -18.14 -4.40 15.58
N LEU A 296 -18.12 -5.32 14.61
CA LEU A 296 -18.96 -5.25 13.41
C LEU A 296 -20.20 -6.14 13.58
N ASP A 297 -21.29 -5.80 12.88
CA ASP A 297 -22.46 -6.68 12.79
C ASP A 297 -22.05 -8.06 12.26
N ALA A 298 -22.68 -9.12 12.78
CA ALA A 298 -22.31 -10.51 12.52
C ALA A 298 -22.20 -10.82 11.01
N ASP A 299 -23.18 -10.41 10.21
CA ASP A 299 -23.20 -10.65 8.75
C ASP A 299 -22.04 -9.95 8.03
N VAL A 300 -21.75 -8.70 8.45
CA VAL A 300 -20.65 -7.92 7.87
C VAL A 300 -19.31 -8.46 8.34
N ALA A 301 -19.19 -8.84 9.60
CA ALA A 301 -17.99 -9.46 10.16
C ALA A 301 -17.64 -10.76 9.43
N GLU A 302 -18.63 -11.64 9.19
CA GLU A 302 -18.40 -12.88 8.45
C GLU A 302 -17.97 -12.61 7.00
N TYR A 303 -18.58 -11.62 6.35
CA TYR A 303 -18.17 -11.21 5.02
C TYR A 303 -16.75 -10.63 4.99
N VAL A 304 -16.43 -9.76 5.95
CA VAL A 304 -15.11 -9.13 6.07
C VAL A 304 -14.04 -10.19 6.35
N LYS A 305 -14.33 -11.19 7.18
CA LYS A 305 -13.43 -12.34 7.42
C LYS A 305 -13.11 -13.14 6.16
N LYS A 306 -14.01 -13.16 5.16
CA LYS A 306 -13.80 -13.84 3.86
C LYS A 306 -12.94 -13.02 2.90
N ILE A 307 -13.06 -11.69 2.91
CA ILE A 307 -12.31 -10.82 1.99
C ILE A 307 -10.91 -10.46 2.52
N VAL A 308 -10.70 -10.56 3.83
CA VAL A 308 -9.45 -10.21 4.50
C VAL A 308 -8.58 -11.46 4.71
N PRO A 309 -7.27 -11.42 4.41
CA PRO A 309 -6.37 -12.55 4.66
C PRO A 309 -6.26 -12.91 6.15
N ASN A 310 -5.89 -14.17 6.42
CA ASN A 310 -5.39 -14.59 7.74
C ASN A 310 -4.11 -13.81 8.08
#